data_AF-A0A4Q6B757-F1
#
_entry.id   AF-A0A4Q6B757-F1
#
_cell.length_a   1.000
_cell.length_b   1.000
_cell.length_c   1.000
_cell.angle_alpha   90.00
_cell.angle_beta   90.00
_cell.angle_gamma   90.00
#
_symmetry.space_group_name_H-M   'P 1'
#
loop_
_entity.id
_entity.type
_entity.pdbx_description
1 polymer ?
#
loop_
_entity_poly.entity_id
_entity_poly.type
_entity_poly.pdbx_seq_one_letter_code
_entity_poly.pdbx_strand_id
1 'polypeptide(L)'
;VNEGFSGGEKKRNEILQMLVLEPRLAVLDETDSGLDIDALKIVAAGVNSLRGPERGVVLVTHYQRLLDYIRPDRVHVLGRGRILRSGGPELALELEKRGYDWLLDEAA
;
A
#
# COMPACT_ATOMS: atom_id res chain seq x y z
N VAL A 1 15.00 4.36 17.01
CA VAL A 1 13.99 3.28 17.17
C VAL A 1 14.28 2.05 16.31
N ASN A 2 14.90 2.18 15.13
CA ASN A 2 15.13 1.06 14.20
C ASN A 2 16.62 0.86 13.83
N GLU A 3 17.56 1.27 14.69
CA GLU A 3 19.00 1.20 14.40
C GLU A 3 19.49 -0.25 14.47
N GLY A 4 20.27 -0.68 13.48
CA GLY A 4 20.79 -2.06 13.37
C GLY A 4 19.87 -3.08 12.68
N PHE A 5 18.63 -2.72 12.32
CA PHE A 5 17.68 -3.64 11.69
C PHE A 5 17.86 -3.67 10.16
N SER A 6 17.70 -4.84 9.54
CA SER A 6 17.52 -4.98 8.08
C SER A 6 16.21 -4.31 7.61
N GLY A 7 16.07 -4.07 6.31
CA GLY A 7 14.84 -3.48 5.75
C GLY A 7 13.57 -4.25 6.15
N GLY A 8 13.59 -5.57 6.05
CA GLY A 8 12.48 -6.44 6.47
C GLY A 8 12.18 -6.38 7.96
N GLU A 9 13.21 -6.32 8.81
CA GLU A 9 13.01 -6.20 10.27
C GLU A 9 12.43 -4.85 10.66
N LYS A 10 12.87 -3.76 10.03
CA LYS A 10 12.27 -2.43 10.23
C LYS A 10 10.78 -2.44 9.92
N LYS A 11 10.40 -3.06 8.80
CA LYS A 11 8.99 -3.10 8.36
C LYS A 11 8.14 -3.99 9.25
N ARG A 12 8.65 -5.15 9.69
CA ARG A 12 7.96 -5.97 10.69
C ARG A 12 7.75 -5.21 12.00
N ASN A 13 8.73 -4.40 12.43
CA ASN A 13 8.59 -3.59 13.63
C ASN A 13 7.56 -2.45 13.47
N GLU A 14 7.49 -1.82 12.29
CA GLU A 14 6.45 -0.82 11.97
C GLU A 14 5.05 -1.43 12.01
N ILE A 15 4.87 -2.63 11.46
CA ILE A 15 3.60 -3.37 11.52
C ILE A 15 3.26 -3.75 12.96
N LEU A 16 4.24 -4.21 13.75
CA LEU A 16 4.04 -4.48 15.17
C LEU A 16 3.55 -3.23 15.92
N GLN A 17 4.16 -2.08 15.68
CA GLN A 17 3.73 -0.82 16.29
C GLN A 17 2.30 -0.45 15.90
N MET A 18 1.95 -0.60 14.62
CA MET A 18 0.59 -0.35 14.14
C MET A 18 -0.43 -1.27 14.83
N LEU A 19 -0.10 -2.54 15.02
CA LEU A 19 -0.95 -3.51 15.72
C LEU A 19 -1.14 -3.18 17.20
N VAL A 20 -0.10 -2.69 17.87
CA VAL A 20 -0.16 -2.32 19.30
C VAL A 20 -0.90 -1.01 19.52
N LEU A 21 -0.72 -0.03 18.62
CA LEU A 21 -1.31 1.30 18.76
C LEU A 21 -2.77 1.37 18.29
N GLU A 22 -3.21 0.42 17.47
CA GLU A 22 -4.56 0.34 16.89
C GLU A 22 -5.08 1.69 16.35
N PRO A 23 -4.35 2.37 15.46
CA PRO A 23 -4.72 3.70 15.02
C PRO A 23 -6.06 3.70 14.26
N ARG A 24 -6.83 4.78 14.41
CA ARG A 24 -8.04 5.01 13.59
C ARG A 24 -7.72 5.25 12.12
N LEU A 25 -6.52 5.78 11.82
CA LEU A 25 -6.01 5.99 10.48
C LEU A 25 -4.53 5.62 10.42
N ALA A 26 -4.17 4.68 9.56
CA ALA A 26 -2.79 4.34 9.25
C ALA A 26 -2.42 4.83 7.84
N VAL A 27 -1.24 5.42 7.69
CA VAL A 27 -0.66 5.78 6.39
C VAL A 27 0.62 4.96 6.22
N LEU A 28 0.64 4.11 5.21
CA LEU A 28 1.72 3.17 4.93
C LEU A 28 2.35 3.55 3.60
N ASP A 29 3.59 4.06 3.66
CA ASP A 29 4.30 4.57 2.49
C ASP A 29 5.43 3.62 2.08
N GLU A 30 5.36 3.11 0.85
CA GLU A 30 6.33 2.18 0.23
C GLU A 30 6.73 1.00 1.14
N THR A 31 5.77 0.45 1.88
CA THR A 31 6.01 -0.66 2.83
C THR A 31 6.44 -1.96 2.15
N ASP A 32 6.32 -2.03 0.83
CA ASP A 32 6.72 -3.12 -0.05
C ASP A 32 8.18 -3.05 -0.54
N SER A 33 8.83 -1.88 -0.43
CA SER A 33 10.18 -1.67 -0.96
C SER A 33 11.22 -2.51 -0.22
N GLY A 34 11.97 -3.33 -0.97
CA GLY A 34 13.05 -4.17 -0.44
C GLY A 34 12.57 -5.39 0.37
N LEU A 35 11.29 -5.74 0.29
CA LEU A 35 10.73 -6.94 0.92
C LEU A 35 10.73 -8.15 -0.02
N ASP A 36 11.09 -9.31 0.53
CA ASP A 36 10.82 -10.59 -0.12
C ASP A 36 9.32 -10.95 -0.04
N ILE A 37 8.96 -12.06 -0.69
CA ILE A 37 7.57 -12.52 -0.79
C ILE A 37 6.98 -12.84 0.60
N ASP A 38 7.78 -13.36 1.52
CA ASP A 38 7.28 -13.78 2.84
C ASP A 38 7.09 -12.57 3.75
N ALA A 39 7.98 -11.59 3.68
CA ALA A 39 7.83 -10.31 4.37
C ALA A 39 6.60 -9.54 3.88
N LEU A 40 6.32 -9.53 2.56
CA LEU A 40 5.08 -8.95 2.01
C LEU A 40 3.82 -9.61 2.60
N LYS A 41 3.79 -10.94 2.72
CA LYS A 41 2.66 -11.66 3.34
C LYS A 41 2.47 -11.27 4.80
N ILE A 42 3.55 -11.11 5.56
CA ILE A 42 3.49 -10.69 6.97
C ILE A 42 2.93 -9.27 7.09
N VAL A 43 3.43 -8.34 6.27
CA VAL A 43 2.93 -6.97 6.23
C VAL A 43 1.44 -6.94 5.90
N ALA A 44 1.04 -7.66 4.85
CA ALA A 44 -0.36 -7.74 4.43
C ALA A 44 -1.26 -8.36 5.50
N ALA A 45 -0.81 -9.42 6.17
CA ALA A 45 -1.55 -10.03 7.28
C ALA A 45 -1.78 -9.04 8.42
N GLY A 46 -0.75 -8.26 8.78
CA GLY A 46 -0.87 -7.21 9.79
C GLY A 46 -1.89 -6.13 9.40
N VAL A 47 -1.81 -5.61 8.18
CA VAL A 47 -2.77 -4.60 7.68
C VAL A 47 -4.20 -5.16 7.66
N ASN A 48 -4.39 -6.37 7.13
CA ASN A 48 -5.71 -7.00 7.04
C ASN A 48 -6.33 -7.27 8.41
N SER A 49 -5.52 -7.56 9.43
CA SER A 49 -6.01 -7.80 10.80
C SER A 49 -6.61 -6.56 11.46
N LEU A 50 -6.19 -5.36 11.04
CA LEU A 50 -6.75 -4.09 11.55
C LEU A 50 -7.94 -3.59 10.72
N ARG A 51 -8.33 -4.29 9.65
CA ARG A 51 -9.43 -3.85 8.81
C ARG A 51 -10.75 -3.88 9.57
N GLY A 52 -11.51 -2.80 9.54
CA GLY A 52 -12.80 -2.70 10.22
C GLY A 52 -13.48 -1.35 10.00
N PRO A 53 -14.75 -1.20 10.40
CA PRO A 53 -15.54 0.01 10.14
C PRO A 53 -15.00 1.27 10.84
N GLU A 54 -14.26 1.11 11.94
CA GLU A 54 -13.70 2.22 12.74
C GLU A 54 -12.27 2.62 12.32
N ARG A 55 -11.70 1.95 11.31
CA ARG A 55 -10.29 2.09 10.94
C ARG A 55 -10.12 2.32 9.44
N GLY A 56 -9.30 3.31 9.09
CA GLY A 56 -8.89 3.60 7.72
C GLY A 56 -7.40 3.27 7.49
N VAL A 57 -7.08 2.79 6.29
CA VAL A 57 -5.70 2.58 5.86
C VAL A 57 -5.50 3.25 4.52
N VAL A 58 -4.48 4.12 4.44
CA VAL A 58 -3.98 4.68 3.18
C VAL A 58 -2.67 3.99 2.87
N LEU A 59 -2.65 3.22 1.79
CA LEU A 59 -1.47 2.52 1.32
C LEU A 59 -0.94 3.24 0.07
N VAL A 60 0.31 3.69 0.14
CA VAL A 60 1.05 4.26 -0.99
C VAL A 60 2.03 3.20 -1.47
N THR A 61 1.89 2.79 -2.72
CA THR A 61 2.68 1.71 -3.31
C THR A 61 2.84 1.95 -4.81
N HIS A 62 3.96 1.50 -5.35
CA HIS A 62 4.21 1.41 -6.79
C HIS A 62 4.18 -0.04 -7.31
N TYR A 63 4.12 -1.05 -6.43
CA TYR A 63 4.02 -2.46 -6.81
C TYR A 63 2.62 -3.02 -6.63
N GLN A 64 2.05 -3.52 -7.72
CA GLN A 64 0.75 -4.19 -7.71
C GLN A 64 0.75 -5.45 -6.81
N ARG A 65 1.89 -6.14 -6.64
CA ARG A 65 2.01 -7.38 -5.86
C ARG A 65 1.50 -7.29 -4.43
N LEU A 66 1.60 -6.12 -3.78
CA LEU A 66 1.05 -5.93 -2.44
C LEU A 66 -0.50 -5.92 -2.45
N LEU A 67 -1.10 -5.43 -3.52
CA LEU A 67 -2.54 -5.34 -3.72
C LEU A 67 -3.20 -6.71 -3.97
N ASP A 68 -2.42 -7.74 -4.34
CA ASP A 68 -2.89 -9.13 -4.37
C ASP A 68 -3.19 -9.67 -2.96
N TYR A 69 -2.48 -9.17 -1.94
CA TYR A 69 -2.66 -9.58 -0.55
C TYR A 69 -3.54 -8.61 0.24
N ILE A 70 -3.57 -7.34 -0.14
CA ILE A 70 -4.38 -6.28 0.48
C ILE A 70 -5.33 -5.74 -0.59
N ARG A 71 -6.58 -6.20 -0.59
CA ARG A 71 -7.58 -5.70 -1.53
C ARG A 71 -8.05 -4.31 -1.09
N PRO A 72 -7.77 -3.24 -1.86
CA PRO A 72 -8.24 -1.89 -1.51
C PRO A 72 -9.76 -1.79 -1.72
N ASP A 73 -10.42 -0.84 -1.05
CA ASP A 73 -11.80 -0.47 -1.39
C ASP A 73 -11.83 0.54 -2.55
N ARG A 74 -10.81 1.40 -2.60
CA ARG A 74 -10.67 2.45 -3.60
C ARG A 74 -9.20 2.64 -3.95
N VAL A 75 -8.93 2.89 -5.23
CA VAL A 75 -7.60 3.14 -5.78
C VAL A 75 -7.56 4.56 -6.32
N HIS A 76 -6.49 5.28 -6.03
CA HIS A 76 -6.22 6.63 -6.52
C HIS A 76 -4.87 6.65 -7.25
N VAL A 77 -4.86 7.14 -8.48
CA VAL A 77 -3.62 7.32 -9.25
C VAL A 77 -3.15 8.75 -9.08
N LEU A 78 -1.98 8.92 -8.48
CA LEU A 78 -1.34 10.22 -8.27
C LEU A 78 -0.35 10.48 -9.40
N GLY A 79 -0.44 11.65 -10.04
CA GLY A 79 0.52 12.10 -11.04
C GLY A 79 0.52 13.62 -11.17
N ARG A 80 1.70 14.20 -11.40
CA ARG A 80 1.91 15.67 -11.44
C ARG A 80 1.31 16.39 -10.21
N GLY A 81 1.43 15.79 -9.03
CA GLY A 81 0.95 16.36 -7.77
C GLY A 81 -0.57 16.35 -7.55
N ARG A 82 -1.35 15.67 -8.41
CA ARG A 82 -2.81 15.59 -8.31
C ARG A 82 -3.32 14.18 -8.56
N ILE A 83 -4.53 13.87 -8.09
CA ILE A 83 -5.21 12.61 -8.39
C ILE A 83 -5.70 12.69 -9.83
N LEU A 84 -5.13 11.87 -10.72
CA LEU A 84 -5.50 11.83 -12.14
C LEU A 84 -6.74 10.96 -12.36
N ARG A 85 -6.85 9.85 -11.63
CA ARG A 85 -8.00 8.95 -11.69
C ARG A 85 -8.27 8.29 -10.35
N SER A 86 -9.52 7.97 -10.09
CA SER A 86 -9.94 7.14 -8.96
C SER A 86 -10.88 6.02 -9.44
N GLY A 87 -10.80 4.85 -8.84
CA GLY A 87 -11.62 3.69 -9.20
C GLY A 87 -11.65 2.64 -8.10
N GLY A 88 -12.26 1.49 -8.37
CA GLY A 88 -12.15 0.32 -7.51
C GLY A 88 -10.84 -0.44 -7.74
N PRO A 89 -10.70 -1.65 -7.15
CA PRO A 89 -9.53 -2.52 -7.31
C PRO A 89 -9.17 -2.85 -8.75
N GLU A 90 -10.17 -2.89 -9.64
CA GLU A 90 -9.98 -3.12 -11.08
C GLU A 90 -9.05 -2.10 -11.73
N LEU A 91 -8.98 -0.88 -11.20
CA LEU A 91 -8.07 0.15 -11.69
C LEU A 91 -6.60 -0.25 -11.50
N ALA A 92 -6.26 -0.89 -10.38
CA ALA A 92 -4.89 -1.36 -10.15
C ALA A 92 -4.49 -2.46 -11.16
N LEU A 93 -5.43 -3.36 -11.50
CA LEU A 93 -5.21 -4.42 -12.48
C LEU A 93 -5.08 -3.86 -13.91
N GLU A 94 -5.82 -2.79 -14.23
CA GLU A 94 -5.71 -2.12 -15.52
C GLU A 94 -4.35 -1.43 -15.68
N LEU A 95 -3.88 -0.75 -14.63
CA LEU A 95 -2.57 -0.09 -14.59
C LEU A 95 -1.42 -1.07 -14.79
N GLU A 96 -1.48 -2.25 -14.17
CA GLU A 96 -0.45 -3.27 -14.34
C GLU A 96 -0.37 -3.77 -15.80
N LYS A 97 -1.52 -3.90 -16.47
CA LYS A 97 -1.59 -4.39 -17.86
C LYS A 97 -1.17 -3.36 -18.89
N ARG A 98 -1.51 -2.08 -18.68
CA ARG A 98 -1.35 -1.00 -19.67
C ARG A 98 -0.21 -0.03 -19.36
N GLY A 99 0.36 -0.09 -18.16
CA GLY A 99 1.22 0.97 -17.64
C GLY A 99 0.43 2.24 -17.29
N TYR A 100 1.16 3.33 -17.03
CA TYR A 100 0.60 4.61 -16.59
C TYR A 100 0.43 5.65 -17.70
N ASP A 101 1.01 5.43 -18.88
CA ASP A 101 1.14 6.43 -19.95
C ASP A 101 -0.20 7.03 -20.38
N TRP A 102 -1.20 6.17 -20.59
CA TRP A 102 -2.55 6.57 -21.01
C TRP A 102 -3.26 7.52 -20.04
N LEU A 103 -2.90 7.50 -18.74
CA LEU A 103 -3.43 8.44 -17.74
C LEU A 103 -2.68 9.77 -17.70
N LEU A 104 -1.40 9.77 -18.09
CA LEU A 104 -0.60 10.99 -18.17
C LEU A 104 -0.99 11.83 -19.39
N ASP A 105 -1.40 11.18 -20.47
CA ASP A 105 -1.87 11.82 -21.71
C ASP A 105 -3.26 12.44 -21.56
N GLU A 106 -4.21 11.79 -20.87
CA GLU A 106 -5.54 12.35 -20.56
C GLU A 106 -5.47 13.60 -19.66
N ALA A 107 -4.36 13.77 -18.95
CA ALA A 107 -4.13 14.87 -18.01
C ALA A 107 -3.33 16.05 -18.61
N ALA A 108 -2.86 15.94 -19.86
CA ALA A 108 -2.19 17.00 -20.60
C ALA A 108 -3.22 17.91 -21.30
#